data_AF-A0A3D5Z9I6-F1
#
_entry.id   AF-A0A3D5Z9I6-F1
#
_cell.length_a   1.000
_cell.length_b   1.000
_cell.length_c   1.000
_cell.angle_alpha   90.00
_cell.angle_beta   90.00
_cell.angle_gamma   90.00
#
_symmetry.space_group_name_H-M   'P 1'
#
loop_
_entity.id
_entity.type
_entity.pdbx_description
1 polymer ?
#
loop_
_entity_poly.entity_id
_entity_poly.type
_entity_poly.pdbx_seq_one_letter_code
_entity_poly.pdbx_strand_id
1 'polypeptide(L)'
;MFTIPYILLYLLILTLFICLGTVFERAGKEKWKGYVPILNFFTWLQILKRPWWWLLLLIIPGVNLIMLIIMNVETAIAFGKRSTKEQWFFGALPWVAMAQLAFKDNSEYIGPRDWSKKKKSQPREWGEAIVFAVVAATVIRTFFFEAFTIPTASMESSMNVGDYLFVSKMSYGAKSPMTPISIPLVHNRIPGTLNDSYVDWFKMPYFRMPGFGDVERMDAMVFNYPHGDTAIVDDFLMG
;
A
#
# COMPACT_ATOMS: atom_id res chain seq x y z
N MET A 1 -15.73 16.06 -0.56
CA MET A 1 -15.30 15.94 -1.97
C MET A 1 -14.40 14.71 -2.10
N PHE A 2 -14.96 13.50 -2.00
CA PHE A 2 -14.21 12.24 -1.85
C PHE A 2 -14.33 11.30 -3.07
N THR A 3 -14.95 11.71 -4.17
CA THR A 3 -15.49 10.77 -5.19
C THR A 3 -14.46 10.26 -6.20
N ILE A 4 -13.55 11.09 -6.69
CA ILE A 4 -12.57 10.70 -7.73
C ILE A 4 -11.70 9.50 -7.30
N PRO A 5 -11.07 9.50 -6.11
CA PRO A 5 -10.37 8.34 -5.54
C PRO A 5 -11.10 7.00 -5.66
N TYR A 6 -12.35 6.96 -5.21
CA TYR A 6 -13.17 5.76 -5.22
C TYR A 6 -13.61 5.39 -6.62
N ILE A 7 -13.95 6.38 -7.46
CA ILE A 7 -14.30 6.12 -8.86
C ILE A 7 -13.13 5.43 -9.57
N LEU A 8 -11.91 5.91 -9.37
CA LEU A 8 -10.71 5.27 -9.92
C LEU A 8 -10.52 3.86 -9.36
N LEU A 9 -10.65 3.66 -8.04
CA LEU A 9 -10.55 2.32 -7.44
C LEU A 9 -11.61 1.34 -7.98
N TYR A 10 -12.87 1.74 -8.05
CA TYR A 10 -13.95 0.93 -8.60
C TYR A 10 -13.75 0.67 -10.09
N LEU A 11 -13.28 1.66 -10.85
CA LEU A 11 -12.93 1.51 -12.26
C LEU A 11 -11.81 0.47 -12.45
N LEU A 12 -10.78 0.50 -11.59
CA LEU A 12 -9.70 -0.49 -11.60
C LEU A 12 -10.24 -1.90 -11.32
N ILE A 13 -11.05 -2.07 -10.28
CA ILE A 13 -11.65 -3.36 -9.92
C ILE A 13 -12.51 -3.88 -11.08
N LEU A 14 -13.39 -3.03 -11.63
CA LEU A 14 -14.26 -3.36 -12.75
C LEU A 14 -13.45 -3.75 -13.99
N THR A 15 -12.38 -3.03 -14.29
CA THR A 15 -11.52 -3.35 -15.44
C THR A 15 -10.81 -4.69 -15.24
N LEU A 16 -10.34 -4.98 -14.02
CA LEU A 16 -9.76 -6.28 -13.69
C LEU A 16 -10.77 -7.41 -13.88
N PHE A 17 -12.01 -7.25 -13.40
CA PHE A 17 -13.05 -8.26 -13.60
C PHE A 17 -13.34 -8.51 -15.08
N ILE A 18 -13.41 -7.46 -15.92
CA ILE A 18 -13.70 -7.61 -17.35
C ILE A 18 -12.51 -8.22 -18.10
N CYS A 19 -11.29 -7.76 -17.80
CA CYS A 19 -10.09 -8.07 -18.59
C CYS A 19 -9.37 -9.36 -18.16
N LEU A 20 -9.45 -9.76 -16.88
CA LEU A 20 -8.67 -10.91 -16.39
C LEU A 20 -9.09 -12.22 -17.08
N GLY A 21 -10.37 -12.41 -17.38
CA GLY A 21 -10.85 -13.61 -18.06
C GLY A 21 -10.19 -13.82 -19.42
N THR A 22 -10.13 -12.78 -20.25
CA THR A 22 -9.49 -12.83 -21.58
C THR A 22 -7.97 -12.90 -21.49
N VAL A 23 -7.36 -12.24 -20.51
CA VAL A 23 -5.93 -12.36 -20.24
C VAL A 23 -5.56 -13.80 -19.83
N PHE A 24 -6.39 -14.47 -19.03
CA PHE A 24 -6.15 -15.85 -18.59
C PHE A 24 -6.32 -16.84 -19.73
N GLU A 25 -7.33 -16.65 -20.58
CA GLU A 25 -7.54 -17.43 -21.80
C GLU A 25 -6.29 -17.39 -22.70
N ARG A 26 -5.71 -16.21 -22.87
CA ARG A 26 -4.47 -16.02 -23.65
C ARG A 26 -3.22 -16.59 -22.98
N ALA A 27 -3.23 -16.75 -21.66
CA ALA A 27 -2.16 -17.41 -20.91
C ALA A 27 -2.36 -18.94 -20.82
N GLY A 28 -3.34 -19.51 -21.52
CA GLY A 28 -3.63 -20.95 -21.51
C GLY A 28 -4.37 -21.44 -20.25
N LYS A 29 -5.09 -20.57 -19.55
CA LYS A 29 -5.93 -20.89 -18.40
C LYS A 29 -7.41 -20.72 -18.73
N GLU A 30 -8.26 -21.41 -17.98
CA GLU A 30 -9.72 -21.33 -18.17
C GLU A 30 -10.26 -19.91 -17.91
N LYS A 31 -10.99 -19.38 -18.88
CA LYS A 31 -11.54 -18.01 -18.89
C LYS A 31 -12.40 -17.67 -17.67
N TRP A 32 -13.24 -18.61 -17.22
CA TRP A 32 -14.19 -18.39 -16.14
C TRP A 32 -13.50 -18.07 -14.80
N LYS A 33 -12.27 -18.55 -14.60
CA LYS A 33 -11.48 -18.31 -13.39
C LYS A 33 -11.12 -16.83 -13.20
N GLY A 34 -11.17 -16.02 -14.27
CA GLY A 34 -10.94 -14.58 -14.20
C GLY A 34 -12.09 -13.79 -13.59
N TYR A 35 -13.32 -14.31 -13.64
CA TYR A 35 -14.51 -13.61 -13.18
C TYR A 35 -14.91 -13.95 -11.74
N VAL A 36 -14.44 -15.09 -11.21
CA VAL A 36 -14.74 -15.48 -9.83
C VAL A 36 -13.78 -14.75 -8.87
N PRO A 37 -14.29 -13.93 -7.93
CA PRO A 37 -13.46 -13.28 -6.93
C PRO A 37 -12.61 -14.29 -6.15
N ILE A 38 -11.43 -13.87 -5.69
CA ILE A 38 -10.44 -14.70 -4.98
C ILE A 38 -9.75 -15.71 -5.90
N LEU A 39 -10.49 -16.55 -6.62
CA LEU A 39 -9.94 -17.49 -7.61
C LEU A 39 -9.20 -16.77 -8.73
N ASN A 40 -9.68 -15.60 -9.12
CA ASN A 40 -9.02 -14.74 -10.09
C ASN A 40 -7.61 -14.38 -9.64
N PHE A 41 -7.42 -13.94 -8.39
CA PHE A 41 -6.10 -13.60 -7.86
C PHE A 41 -5.18 -14.81 -7.72
N PHE A 42 -5.68 -15.97 -7.30
CA PHE A 42 -4.88 -17.20 -7.27
C PHE A 42 -4.41 -17.61 -8.67
N THR A 43 -5.31 -17.60 -9.65
CA THR A 43 -4.99 -17.93 -11.05
C THR A 43 -4.02 -16.91 -11.64
N TRP A 44 -4.18 -15.63 -11.29
CA TRP A 44 -3.27 -14.57 -11.69
C TRP A 44 -1.85 -14.81 -11.18
N LEU A 45 -1.69 -15.15 -9.90
CA LEU A 45 -0.38 -15.47 -9.32
C LEU A 45 0.25 -16.71 -9.96
N GLN A 46 -0.54 -17.72 -10.32
CA GLN A 46 -0.04 -18.89 -11.05
C GLN A 46 0.51 -18.51 -12.43
N ILE A 47 -0.17 -17.62 -13.15
CA ILE A 47 0.28 -17.11 -14.46
C ILE A 47 1.57 -16.29 -14.30
N LEU A 48 1.71 -15.53 -13.22
CA LEU A 48 2.91 -14.74 -12.94
C LEU A 48 4.05 -15.56 -12.30
N LYS A 49 3.80 -16.82 -11.94
CA LYS A 49 4.70 -17.66 -11.13
C LYS A 49 5.17 -16.93 -9.86
N ARG A 50 4.25 -16.28 -9.17
CA ARG A 50 4.48 -15.58 -7.90
C ARG A 50 3.96 -16.39 -6.71
N PRO A 51 4.57 -16.25 -5.53
CA PRO A 51 4.19 -17.04 -4.37
C PRO A 51 2.81 -16.60 -3.85
N TRP A 52 2.08 -17.56 -3.26
CA TRP A 52 0.69 -17.36 -2.82
C TRP A 52 0.54 -16.28 -1.74
N TRP A 53 1.57 -16.01 -0.94
CA TRP A 53 1.53 -15.02 0.15
C TRP A 53 1.33 -13.58 -0.36
N TRP A 54 1.51 -13.32 -1.66
CA TRP A 54 1.16 -12.03 -2.26
C TRP A 54 -0.33 -11.69 -2.11
N LEU A 55 -1.20 -12.68 -1.92
CA LEU A 55 -2.62 -12.45 -1.62
C LEU A 55 -2.85 -11.76 -0.28
N LEU A 56 -2.01 -12.03 0.73
CA LEU A 56 -2.13 -11.38 2.03
C LEU A 56 -1.86 -9.87 1.92
N LEU A 57 -0.94 -9.48 1.04
CA LEU A 57 -0.63 -8.08 0.79
C LEU A 57 -1.79 -7.32 0.11
N LEU A 58 -2.67 -8.02 -0.61
CA LEU A 58 -3.88 -7.42 -1.20
C LEU A 58 -4.97 -7.11 -0.18
N ILE A 59 -4.91 -7.69 1.02
CA ILE A 59 -5.87 -7.43 2.11
C ILE A 59 -5.50 -6.13 2.84
N ILE A 60 -4.22 -5.78 2.89
CA ILE A 60 -3.72 -4.62 3.63
C ILE A 60 -4.07 -3.33 2.85
N PRO A 61 -4.87 -2.40 3.42
CA PRO A 61 -5.20 -1.14 2.76
C PRO A 61 -3.94 -0.32 2.42
N GLY A 62 -3.91 0.26 1.22
CA GLY A 62 -2.77 1.03 0.70
C GLY A 62 -1.74 0.14 0.01
N VAL A 63 -1.27 -0.92 0.67
CA VAL A 63 -0.38 -1.93 0.06
C VAL A 63 -1.10 -2.64 -1.10
N ASN A 64 -2.40 -2.89 -0.95
CA ASN A 64 -3.22 -3.49 -1.98
C ASN A 64 -3.17 -2.74 -3.33
N LEU A 65 -3.19 -1.40 -3.33
CA LEU A 65 -3.12 -0.57 -4.55
C LEU A 65 -1.78 -0.75 -5.26
N ILE A 66 -0.68 -0.66 -4.49
CA ILE A 66 0.68 -0.84 -5.00
C ILE A 66 0.83 -2.25 -5.57
N MET A 67 0.32 -3.27 -4.86
CA MET A 67 0.38 -4.65 -5.32
C MET A 67 -0.43 -4.89 -6.60
N LEU A 68 -1.63 -4.31 -6.72
CA LEU A 68 -2.40 -4.38 -7.97
C LEU A 68 -1.64 -3.73 -9.13
N ILE A 69 -1.00 -2.58 -8.91
CA ILE A 69 -0.15 -1.91 -9.91
C ILE A 69 1.01 -2.84 -10.32
N ILE A 70 1.73 -3.41 -9.35
CA ILE A 70 2.84 -4.34 -9.62
C ILE A 70 2.35 -5.54 -10.43
N MET A 71 1.23 -6.15 -10.05
CA MET A 71 0.66 -7.30 -10.77
C MET A 71 0.28 -6.96 -12.22
N ASN A 72 -0.24 -5.75 -12.47
CA ASN A 72 -0.53 -5.28 -13.84
C ASN A 72 0.76 -5.13 -14.67
N VAL A 73 1.80 -4.52 -14.11
CA VAL A 73 3.10 -4.38 -14.78
C VAL A 73 3.73 -5.75 -15.04
N GLU A 74 3.66 -6.67 -14.08
CA GLU A 74 4.16 -8.03 -14.26
C GLU A 74 3.40 -8.82 -15.32
N THR A 75 2.10 -8.58 -15.43
CA THR A 75 1.28 -9.14 -16.51
C THR A 75 1.80 -8.64 -17.85
N ALA A 76 2.00 -7.33 -18.01
CA ALA A 76 2.60 -6.77 -19.23
C ALA A 76 3.94 -7.44 -19.59
N ILE A 77 4.80 -7.63 -18.59
CA ILE A 77 6.09 -8.30 -18.75
C ILE A 77 5.92 -9.75 -19.22
N ALA A 78 4.90 -10.46 -18.71
CA ALA A 78 4.61 -11.84 -19.08
C ALA A 78 4.09 -11.98 -20.54
N PHE A 79 3.44 -10.94 -21.06
CA PHE A 79 3.02 -10.80 -22.46
C PHE A 79 4.08 -10.13 -23.36
N GLY A 80 5.34 -10.06 -22.91
CA GLY A 80 6.44 -9.55 -23.74
C GLY A 80 6.62 -8.03 -23.78
N LYS A 81 5.75 -7.25 -23.11
CA LYS A 81 5.88 -5.78 -22.98
C LYS A 81 6.95 -5.40 -21.97
N ARG A 82 8.19 -5.52 -22.41
CA ARG A 82 9.38 -5.40 -21.55
C ARG A 82 9.99 -4.00 -21.58
N SER A 83 9.48 -3.07 -22.38
CA SER A 83 10.00 -1.70 -22.45
C SER A 83 9.71 -0.93 -21.17
N THR A 84 10.62 -0.02 -20.78
CA THR A 84 10.43 0.85 -19.61
C THR A 84 9.20 1.75 -19.76
N LYS A 85 8.94 2.26 -20.97
CA LYS A 85 7.76 3.09 -21.25
C LYS A 85 6.46 2.32 -21.07
N GLU A 86 6.44 1.05 -21.49
CA GLU A 86 5.28 0.18 -21.32
C GLU A 86 5.04 -0.16 -19.85
N GLN A 87 6.10 -0.47 -19.10
CA GLN A 87 5.96 -0.73 -17.65
C GLN A 87 5.38 0.47 -16.91
N TRP A 88 5.85 1.69 -17.22
CA TRP A 88 5.27 2.91 -16.67
C TRP A 88 3.82 3.13 -17.10
N PHE A 89 3.48 2.83 -18.35
CA PHE A 89 2.10 2.93 -18.84
C PHE A 89 1.15 1.96 -18.11
N PHE A 90 1.55 0.70 -17.91
CA PHE A 90 0.79 -0.28 -17.14
C PHE A 90 0.68 0.09 -15.65
N GLY A 91 1.69 0.78 -15.11
CA GLY A 91 1.66 1.24 -13.73
C GLY A 91 0.79 2.47 -13.51
N ALA A 92 0.88 3.47 -14.39
CA ALA A 92 0.18 4.74 -14.26
C ALA A 92 -1.29 4.67 -14.71
N LEU A 93 -1.58 3.88 -15.76
CA LEU A 93 -2.91 3.75 -16.35
C LEU A 93 -3.33 2.29 -16.49
N PRO A 94 -3.42 1.54 -15.37
CA PRO A 94 -3.70 0.10 -15.38
C PRO A 94 -5.02 -0.24 -16.09
N TRP A 95 -6.03 0.62 -15.99
CA TRP A 95 -7.33 0.47 -16.66
C TRP A 95 -7.20 0.38 -18.20
N VAL A 96 -6.53 1.34 -18.81
CA VAL A 96 -6.39 1.39 -20.27
C VAL A 96 -5.40 0.34 -20.72
N ALA A 97 -4.30 0.17 -19.99
CA ALA A 97 -3.25 -0.78 -20.33
C ALA A 97 -3.75 -2.23 -20.32
N MET A 98 -4.54 -2.63 -19.33
CA MET A 98 -5.14 -3.96 -19.25
C MET A 98 -6.19 -4.18 -20.34
N ALA A 99 -7.06 -3.20 -20.59
CA ALA A 99 -8.05 -3.30 -21.66
C ALA A 99 -7.39 -3.42 -23.04
N GLN A 100 -6.33 -2.65 -23.29
CA GLN A 100 -5.54 -2.74 -24.51
C GLN A 100 -4.85 -4.10 -24.64
N LEU A 101 -4.26 -4.60 -23.56
CA LEU A 101 -3.66 -5.92 -23.55
C LEU A 101 -4.70 -7.00 -23.82
N ALA A 102 -5.87 -6.94 -23.20
CA ALA A 102 -6.92 -7.93 -23.30
C ALA A 102 -7.53 -8.02 -24.71
N PHE A 103 -7.91 -6.88 -25.30
CA PHE A 103 -8.77 -6.86 -26.50
C PHE A 103 -8.11 -6.36 -27.78
N LYS A 104 -7.08 -5.51 -27.69
CA LYS A 104 -6.51 -4.81 -28.87
C LYS A 104 -5.17 -5.40 -29.32
N ASP A 105 -4.39 -5.91 -28.37
CA ASP A 105 -3.05 -6.38 -28.62
C ASP A 105 -3.04 -7.88 -28.95
N ASN A 106 -2.26 -8.31 -29.94
CA ASN A 106 -2.08 -9.73 -30.32
C ASN A 106 -0.80 -10.35 -29.74
N SER A 107 -0.20 -9.73 -28.72
CA SER A 107 0.97 -10.25 -28.02
C SER A 107 0.76 -11.66 -27.45
N GLU A 108 1.71 -12.56 -27.72
CA GLU A 108 1.70 -13.91 -27.18
C GLU A 108 2.16 -13.93 -25.71
N TYR A 109 1.66 -14.92 -24.96
CA TYR A 109 2.13 -15.16 -23.60
C TYR A 109 3.51 -15.83 -23.64
N ILE A 110 4.56 -15.05 -23.35
CA ILE A 110 5.96 -15.49 -23.32
C ILE A 110 6.32 -16.06 -21.93
N GLY A 111 5.54 -15.70 -20.91
CA GLY A 111 5.78 -16.08 -19.52
C GLY A 111 6.58 -15.03 -18.73
N PRO A 112 6.61 -15.16 -17.39
CA PRO A 112 7.25 -14.19 -16.52
C PRO A 112 8.74 -14.06 -16.83
N ARG A 113 9.27 -12.85 -16.68
CA ARG A 113 10.68 -12.57 -16.93
C ARG A 113 11.54 -13.35 -15.93
N ASP A 114 12.27 -14.35 -16.45
CA ASP A 114 13.21 -15.13 -15.66
C ASP A 114 14.50 -14.33 -15.43
N TRP A 115 14.72 -13.94 -14.18
CA TRP A 115 15.92 -13.24 -13.74
C TRP A 115 16.98 -14.20 -13.17
N SER A 116 16.71 -15.52 -13.10
CA SER A 116 17.59 -16.50 -12.44
C SER A 116 18.99 -16.57 -13.06
N LYS A 117 19.15 -16.23 -14.34
CA LYS A 117 20.43 -16.32 -15.07
C LYS A 117 21.20 -15.00 -15.16
N LYS A 118 20.65 -13.89 -14.68
CA LYS A 118 21.36 -12.60 -14.69
C LYS A 118 21.69 -12.20 -13.25
N LYS A 119 22.98 -12.04 -12.94
CA LYS A 119 23.39 -11.34 -11.72
C LYS A 119 22.74 -9.95 -11.73
N LYS A 120 21.98 -9.63 -10.70
CA LYS A 120 21.49 -8.28 -10.51
C LYS A 120 22.71 -7.39 -10.24
N SER A 121 22.67 -6.14 -10.69
CA SER A 121 23.72 -5.19 -10.34
C SER A 121 23.67 -4.95 -8.82
N GLN A 122 24.83 -4.87 -8.17
CA GLN A 122 24.93 -4.56 -6.73
C GLN A 122 24.03 -3.38 -6.29
N PRO A 123 24.02 -2.21 -6.96
CA PRO A 123 23.14 -1.11 -6.56
C PRO A 123 21.65 -1.45 -6.66
N ARG A 124 21.25 -2.35 -7.57
CA ARG A 124 19.86 -2.78 -7.71
C ARG A 124 19.44 -3.73 -6.59
N GLU A 125 20.33 -4.66 -6.19
CA GLU A 125 20.06 -5.56 -5.06
C GLU A 125 19.87 -4.79 -3.76
N TRP A 126 20.76 -3.83 -3.49
CA TRP A 126 20.65 -2.95 -2.34
C TRP A 126 19.39 -2.07 -2.40
N GLY A 127 19.08 -1.50 -3.57
CA GLY A 127 17.86 -0.71 -3.75
C GLY A 127 16.57 -1.51 -3.52
N GLU A 128 16.47 -2.72 -4.08
CA GLU A 128 15.33 -3.62 -3.87
C GLU A 128 15.17 -3.99 -2.39
N ALA A 129 16.28 -4.26 -1.68
CA ALA A 129 16.26 -4.56 -0.25
C ALA A 129 15.81 -3.37 0.61
N ILE A 130 16.31 -2.15 0.32
CA ILE A 130 15.90 -0.92 1.02
C ILE A 130 14.42 -0.65 0.82
N VAL A 131 13.92 -0.72 -0.42
CA VAL A 131 12.50 -0.51 -0.72
C VAL A 131 11.63 -1.53 0.04
N PHE A 132 12.03 -2.81 0.03
CA PHE A 132 11.33 -3.85 0.79
C PHE A 132 11.32 -3.56 2.29
N ALA A 133 12.46 -3.17 2.87
CA ALA A 133 12.57 -2.81 4.28
C ALA A 133 11.68 -1.62 4.66
N VAL A 134 11.64 -0.57 3.83
CA VAL A 134 10.79 0.61 4.06
C VAL A 134 9.31 0.25 4.02
N VAL A 135 8.88 -0.56 3.04
CA VAL A 135 7.49 -1.03 2.94
C VAL A 135 7.13 -1.90 4.16
N ALA A 136 7.97 -2.87 4.51
CA ALA A 136 7.76 -3.72 5.68
C ALA A 136 7.71 -2.91 6.98
N ALA A 137 8.64 -1.98 7.18
CA ALA A 137 8.66 -1.09 8.34
C ALA A 137 7.41 -0.21 8.41
N THR A 138 6.93 0.30 7.28
CA THR A 138 5.70 1.10 7.22
C THR A 138 4.48 0.27 7.61
N VAL A 139 4.37 -0.96 7.14
CA VAL A 139 3.28 -1.88 7.51
C VAL A 139 3.34 -2.21 9.01
N ILE A 140 4.51 -2.58 9.52
CA ILE A 140 4.70 -2.90 10.94
C ILE A 140 4.33 -1.70 11.81
N ARG A 141 4.82 -0.51 11.46
CA ARG A 141 4.54 0.75 12.18
C ARG A 141 3.06 1.16 12.14
N THR A 142 2.37 0.87 11.04
CA THR A 142 0.97 1.25 10.86
C THR A 142 0.03 0.36 11.69
N PHE A 143 0.28 -0.96 11.70
CA PHE A 143 -0.68 -1.93 12.27
C PHE A 143 -0.27 -2.52 13.62
N PHE A 144 1.02 -2.64 13.92
CA PHE A 144 1.49 -3.41 15.08
C PHE A 144 1.93 -2.51 16.25
N PHE A 145 3.05 -1.81 16.09
CA PHE A 145 3.67 -1.03 17.15
C PHE A 145 4.27 0.26 16.62
N GLU A 146 4.20 1.33 17.41
CA GLU A 146 4.88 2.59 17.13
C GLU A 146 5.68 3.03 18.35
N ALA A 147 6.90 3.48 18.11
CA ALA A 147 7.74 4.07 19.13
C ALA A 147 7.47 5.58 19.22
N PHE A 148 7.14 6.05 20.42
CA PHE A 148 6.94 7.47 20.71
C PHE A 148 7.97 7.96 21.71
N THR A 149 8.42 9.20 21.53
CA THR A 149 9.23 9.93 22.52
C THR A 149 8.34 10.94 23.22
N ILE A 150 8.37 10.99 24.54
CA ILE A 150 7.60 12.01 25.29
C ILE A 150 8.32 13.36 25.18
N PRO A 151 7.72 14.38 24.54
CA PRO A 151 8.35 15.70 24.41
C PRO A 151 8.01 16.62 25.58
N THR A 152 6.94 16.33 26.34
CA THR A 152 6.39 17.24 27.36
C THR A 152 6.26 16.59 28.73
N ALA A 153 6.43 17.42 29.76
CA ALA A 153 6.41 17.07 31.17
C ALA A 153 5.04 16.70 31.77
N SER A 154 3.99 16.57 30.94
CA SER A 154 2.60 16.42 31.42
C SER A 154 2.36 15.14 32.25
N MET A 155 3.23 14.14 32.08
CA MET A 155 3.15 12.84 32.78
C MET A 155 4.38 12.57 33.66
N GLU A 156 5.13 13.60 34.09
CA GLU A 156 6.42 13.48 34.80
C GLU A 156 6.38 12.60 36.07
N SER A 157 5.24 12.48 36.75
CA SER A 157 5.12 11.61 37.92
C SER A 157 5.14 10.11 37.57
N SER A 158 4.91 9.73 36.31
CA SER A 158 4.85 8.34 35.83
C SER A 158 5.84 8.05 34.70
N MET A 159 6.16 9.03 33.86
CA MET A 159 7.05 8.90 32.69
C MET A 159 7.84 10.19 32.49
N ASN A 160 9.16 10.08 32.32
CA ASN A 160 10.04 11.23 32.23
C ASN A 160 10.14 11.75 30.79
N VAL A 161 10.46 13.04 30.66
CA VAL A 161 10.76 13.65 29.36
C VAL A 161 11.99 12.97 28.76
N GLY A 162 11.87 12.50 27.52
CA GLY A 162 12.93 11.75 26.82
C GLY A 162 12.80 10.23 26.89
N ASP A 163 11.81 9.69 27.62
CA ASP A 163 11.53 8.25 27.60
C ASP A 163 10.96 7.80 26.24
N TYR A 164 11.37 6.59 25.82
CA TYR A 164 10.87 5.93 24.61
C TYR A 164 9.79 4.89 24.97
N LEU A 165 8.58 5.11 24.49
CA LEU A 165 7.45 4.21 24.69
C LEU A 165 7.17 3.39 23.44
N PHE A 166 7.01 2.08 23.59
CA PHE A 166 6.44 1.23 22.55
C PHE A 166 4.95 1.08 22.76
N VAL A 167 4.17 1.67 21.86
CA VAL A 167 2.70 1.63 21.91
C VAL A 167 2.20 0.53 21.00
N SER A 168 1.44 -0.42 21.56
CA SER A 168 0.77 -1.46 20.79
C SER A 168 -0.52 -0.92 20.19
N LYS A 169 -0.60 -0.84 18.87
CA LYS A 169 -1.83 -0.43 18.15
C LYS A 169 -2.84 -1.57 18.03
N MET A 170 -2.41 -2.81 18.27
CA MET A 170 -3.29 -3.98 18.20
C MET A 170 -4.25 -4.07 19.39
N SER A 171 -3.86 -3.57 20.57
CA SER A 171 -4.71 -3.63 21.77
C SER A 171 -5.96 -2.77 21.61
N TYR A 172 -5.81 -1.49 21.25
CA TYR A 172 -6.93 -0.54 21.12
C TYR A 172 -7.47 -0.34 19.69
N GLY A 173 -6.96 -1.09 18.71
CA GLY A 173 -7.41 -1.08 17.33
C GLY A 173 -6.59 -0.19 16.40
N ALA A 174 -5.94 -0.83 15.43
CA ALA A 174 -5.12 -0.15 14.43
C ALA A 174 -5.98 0.75 13.53
N LYS A 175 -5.50 1.97 13.30
CA LYS A 175 -6.13 2.92 12.37
C LYS A 175 -5.69 2.58 10.95
N SER A 176 -6.63 2.46 10.02
CA SER A 176 -6.30 2.43 8.60
C SER A 176 -5.68 3.77 8.21
N PRO A 177 -4.61 3.78 7.39
CA PRO A 177 -4.00 5.03 6.93
C PRO A 177 -5.05 5.86 6.19
N MET A 178 -5.26 7.10 6.63
CA MET A 178 -6.20 8.01 5.97
C MET A 178 -5.65 8.48 4.62
N THR A 179 -4.33 8.55 4.47
CA THR A 179 -3.62 8.99 3.26
C THR A 179 -2.70 7.88 2.78
N PRO A 180 -3.16 7.00 1.89
CA PRO A 180 -2.37 5.86 1.40
C PRO A 180 -1.24 6.28 0.44
N ILE A 181 -1.23 7.52 -0.06
CA ILE A 181 -0.10 8.13 -0.76
C ILE A 181 0.52 9.18 0.18
N SER A 182 1.48 8.72 0.98
CA SER A 182 2.31 9.56 1.83
C SER A 182 3.76 9.08 1.78
N ILE A 183 4.69 9.97 2.09
CA ILE A 183 6.11 9.60 2.21
C ILE A 183 6.25 8.70 3.45
N PRO A 184 6.81 7.49 3.32
CA PRO A 184 6.97 6.60 4.45
C PRO A 184 7.92 7.21 5.49
N LEU A 185 7.60 7.01 6.77
CA LEU A 185 8.39 7.44 7.94
C LEU A 185 8.38 8.95 8.25
N VAL A 186 7.66 9.76 7.49
CA VAL A 186 7.53 11.21 7.70
C VAL A 186 6.18 11.54 8.36
N HIS A 187 6.19 12.39 9.38
CA HIS A 187 4.98 12.86 10.06
C HIS A 187 4.51 14.16 9.41
N ASN A 188 3.33 14.17 8.80
CA ASN A 188 2.59 15.34 8.28
C ASN A 188 3.32 16.26 7.28
N ARG A 189 4.57 16.68 7.47
CA ARG A 189 5.37 17.55 6.61
C ARG A 189 6.72 16.96 6.25
N ILE A 190 7.20 17.27 5.05
CA ILE A 190 8.53 16.84 4.58
C ILE A 190 9.62 17.57 5.37
N PRO A 191 10.59 16.88 6.00
CA PRO A 191 11.67 17.54 6.73
C PRO A 191 12.42 18.53 5.82
N GLY A 192 12.50 19.79 6.24
CA GLY A 192 13.15 20.87 5.49
C GLY A 192 12.26 21.59 4.46
N THR A 193 10.98 21.22 4.33
CA THR A 193 10.01 21.94 3.47
C THR A 193 8.72 22.21 4.24
N LEU A 194 7.97 23.26 3.86
CA LEU A 194 6.62 23.54 4.38
C LEU A 194 5.51 22.72 3.69
N ASN A 195 5.89 21.79 2.81
CA ASN A 195 4.94 20.98 2.05
C ASN A 195 4.50 19.76 2.85
N ASP A 196 3.22 19.42 2.73
CA ASP A 196 2.65 18.23 3.32
C ASP A 196 3.31 16.96 2.76
N SER A 197 3.55 16.01 3.65
CA SER A 197 4.11 14.68 3.36
C SER A 197 3.13 13.73 2.68
N TYR A 198 1.87 14.14 2.56
CA TYR A 198 0.78 13.37 2.00
C TYR A 198 0.04 14.15 0.93
N VAL A 199 -0.68 13.41 0.10
CA VAL A 199 -1.46 13.96 -1.00
C VAL A 199 -2.88 14.27 -0.53
N ASP A 200 -3.29 15.54 -0.58
CA ASP A 200 -4.59 15.99 -0.05
C ASP A 200 -5.82 15.48 -0.81
N TRP A 201 -5.68 15.23 -2.11
CA TRP A 201 -6.79 14.84 -2.97
C TRP A 201 -7.19 13.35 -2.84
N PHE A 202 -6.44 12.56 -2.07
CA PHE A 202 -6.67 11.13 -1.87
C PHE A 202 -6.70 10.78 -0.36
N LYS A 203 -7.86 11.01 0.28
CA LYS A 203 -8.13 10.68 1.70
C LYS A 203 -9.20 9.60 1.85
N MET A 204 -8.91 8.54 2.60
CA MET A 204 -9.84 7.48 3.00
C MET A 204 -10.64 7.89 4.25
N PRO A 205 -11.88 7.40 4.47
CA PRO A 205 -12.60 7.69 5.70
C PRO A 205 -11.80 7.13 6.89
N TYR A 206 -11.95 7.79 8.03
CA TYR A 206 -11.40 7.28 9.26
C TYR A 206 -12.00 5.90 9.55
N PHE A 207 -11.15 4.88 9.52
CA PHE A 207 -11.53 3.51 9.84
C PHE A 207 -10.56 2.97 10.89
N ARG A 208 -11.10 2.49 12.01
CA ARG A 208 -10.36 1.83 13.07
C ARG A 208 -10.77 0.36 13.08
N MET A 209 -9.80 -0.53 12.94
CA MET A 209 -10.02 -1.96 13.07
C MET A 209 -10.41 -2.29 14.52
N PRO A 210 -11.24 -3.33 14.76
CA PRO A 210 -11.50 -3.78 16.11
C PRO A 210 -10.17 -4.13 16.79
N GLY A 211 -9.95 -3.59 17.99
CA GLY A 211 -8.83 -3.97 18.84
C GLY A 211 -9.04 -5.36 19.42
N PHE A 212 -7.95 -6.02 19.81
CA PHE A 212 -8.02 -7.32 20.48
C PHE A 212 -8.22 -7.20 22.00
N GLY A 213 -8.18 -5.99 22.57
CA GLY A 213 -8.39 -5.74 24.00
C GLY A 213 -9.29 -4.53 24.25
N ASP A 214 -9.76 -4.45 25.49
CA ASP A 214 -10.52 -3.31 26.00
C ASP A 214 -9.60 -2.37 26.79
N VAL A 215 -9.94 -1.09 26.81
CA VAL A 215 -9.19 -0.07 27.55
C VAL A 215 -9.69 -0.03 28.98
N GLU A 216 -8.80 -0.27 29.94
CA GLU A 216 -9.12 -0.23 31.36
C GLU A 216 -8.82 1.15 31.96
N ARG A 217 -9.39 1.42 33.15
CA ARG A 217 -9.06 2.65 33.87
C ARG A 217 -7.59 2.60 34.27
N MET A 218 -6.90 3.74 34.14
CA MET A 218 -5.46 3.92 34.41
C MET A 218 -4.52 3.43 33.29
N ASP A 219 -5.03 2.94 32.16
CA ASP A 219 -4.19 2.61 31.01
C ASP A 219 -3.59 3.87 30.36
N ALA A 220 -2.28 3.84 30.13
CA ALA A 220 -1.60 4.85 29.35
C ALA A 220 -1.95 4.68 27.87
N MET A 221 -2.71 5.63 27.32
CA MET A 221 -3.27 5.56 25.98
C MET A 221 -2.75 6.71 25.10
N VAL A 222 -2.35 6.40 23.87
CA VAL A 222 -2.02 7.43 22.88
C VAL A 222 -3.22 7.67 21.97
N PHE A 223 -3.70 8.92 21.95
CA PHE A 223 -4.80 9.36 21.10
C PHE A 223 -4.42 10.59 20.29
N ASN A 224 -5.15 10.82 19.21
CA ASN A 224 -4.97 12.04 18.42
C ASN A 224 -5.73 13.16 19.14
N TYR A 225 -5.09 14.31 19.29
CA TYR A 225 -5.72 15.50 19.85
C TYR A 225 -7.04 15.82 19.11
N PRO A 226 -8.15 16.04 19.81
CA PRO A 226 -9.44 16.33 19.17
C PRO A 226 -9.36 17.66 18.41
N HIS A 227 -9.80 17.64 17.15
CA HIS A 227 -9.83 18.84 16.32
C HIS A 227 -11.07 19.67 16.67
N GLY A 228 -10.91 20.93 17.07
CA GLY A 228 -12.03 21.85 17.35
C GLY A 228 -11.98 22.56 18.71
N ASP A 229 -11.02 22.25 19.57
CA ASP A 229 -10.75 23.07 20.77
C ASP A 229 -9.78 24.20 20.43
N THR A 230 -10.04 25.39 20.98
CA THR A 230 -9.22 26.61 20.84
C THR A 230 -7.88 26.45 21.57
N ALA A 231 -7.02 25.56 21.09
CA ALA A 231 -5.64 25.50 21.52
C ALA A 231 -4.84 26.54 20.72
N ILE A 232 -4.18 27.46 21.43
CA ILE A 232 -3.17 28.32 20.85
C ILE A 232 -2.03 27.39 20.42
N VAL A 233 -1.91 27.18 19.11
CA VAL A 233 -0.85 26.38 18.53
C VAL A 233 0.42 27.23 18.54
N ASP A 234 1.43 26.77 19.28
CA ASP A 234 2.78 27.32 19.18
C ASP A 234 3.45 26.73 17.93
N ASP A 235 3.80 27.60 16.98
CA ASP A 235 4.41 27.23 15.69
C ASP A 235 5.74 26.46 15.87
N PHE A 236 6.41 26.58 17.01
CA PHE A 236 7.67 25.90 17.29
C PHE A 236 7.52 24.40 17.61
N LEU A 237 6.37 23.98 18.14
CA LEU A 237 6.15 22.60 18.60
C LEU A 237 5.46 21.70 17.57
N MET A 238 5.04 22.25 16.42
CA MET A 238 4.50 21.50 15.29
C MET A 238 5.61 20.99 14.37
N GLY A 239 6.40 20.04 14.89
CA GLY A 239 7.35 19.22 14.12
C GLY A 239 6.69 18.07 13.39
#